data_AF-A0AAD6TNA3-F1
#
_entry.id   AF-A0AAD6TNA3-F1
#
_cell.length_a   1.000
_cell.length_b   1.000
_cell.length_c   1.000
_cell.angle_alpha   90.00
_cell.angle_beta   90.00
_cell.angle_gamma   90.00
#
_symmetry.space_group_name_H-M   'P 1'
#
loop_
_entity.id
_entity.type
_entity.pdbx_description
1 polymer ?
#
loop_
_entity_poly.entity_id
_entity_poly.type
_entity_poly.pdbx_seq_one_letter_code
_entity_poly.pdbx_strand_id
1 'polypeptide(L)'
;MTARLIRIPDIRIEWTKGRARADRWQEELILLEEEMRRVLQYCAWKANWWDQRRYSRKGVSPELAEGLCADATEQAARERRWLDKWQSMWHAVRQRTALVLADVLVDVEDAMVVEIEEEVAYGEEGELDDLD
;
A
#
# COMPACT_ATOMS: atom_id res chain seq x y z
N MET A 1 -1.91 39.70 24.16
CA MET A 1 -1.70 38.42 23.44
C MET A 1 -3.02 37.67 23.44
N THR A 2 -3.81 37.81 22.38
CA THR A 2 -5.13 37.17 22.26
C THR A 2 -4.95 35.68 21.97
N ALA A 3 -5.17 34.84 22.97
CA ALA A 3 -5.29 33.41 22.78
C ALA A 3 -6.52 33.14 21.90
N ARG A 4 -6.31 32.63 20.70
CA ARG A 4 -7.39 32.22 19.80
C ARG A 4 -7.99 30.94 20.37
N LEU A 5 -9.13 31.05 21.05
CA LEU A 5 -9.91 29.89 21.48
C LEU A 5 -10.31 29.11 20.24
N ILE A 6 -9.76 27.90 20.08
CA ILE A 6 -10.13 27.00 18.99
C ILE A 6 -11.57 26.54 19.27
N ARG A 7 -12.50 26.88 18.39
CA ARG A 7 -13.91 26.51 18.55
C ARG A 7 -14.07 25.03 18.21
N ILE A 8 -15.01 24.33 18.86
CA ILE A 8 -15.28 22.89 18.63
C ILE A 8 -15.38 22.50 17.13
N PRO A 9 -16.02 23.29 16.23
CA PRO A 9 -16.04 22.99 14.79
C PRO A 9 -14.64 23.02 14.14
N ASP A 10 -13.76 23.94 14.58
CA ASP A 10 -12.39 24.04 14.06
C ASP A 10 -11.59 22.78 14.44
N ILE A 11 -11.80 22.24 15.66
CA ILE A 11 -11.17 20.99 16.10
C ILE A 11 -11.66 19.81 15.25
N ARG A 12 -12.98 19.71 14.99
CA ARG A 12 -13.54 18.63 14.16
C ARG A 12 -13.01 18.69 12.73
N ILE A 13 -12.85 19.89 12.16
CA ILE A 13 -12.28 20.09 10.81
C ILE A 13 -10.81 19.66 10.77
N GLU A 14 -10.02 20.03 11.77
CA GLU A 14 -8.61 19.61 11.81
C GLU A 14 -8.47 18.09 12.02
N TRP A 15 -9.36 17.48 12.81
CA TRP A 15 -9.40 16.03 12.96
C TRP A 15 -9.78 15.31 11.65
N THR A 16 -10.82 15.76 10.94
CA THR A 16 -11.20 15.13 9.66
C THR A 16 -10.12 15.28 8.59
N LYS A 17 -9.42 16.42 8.54
CA LYS A 17 -8.23 16.59 7.69
C LYS A 17 -7.10 15.64 8.07
N GLY A 18 -6.85 15.48 9.37
CA GLY A 18 -5.84 14.54 9.88
C GLY A 18 -6.16 13.10 9.49
N ARG A 19 -7.41 12.67 9.71
CA ARG A 19 -7.91 11.35 9.35
C ARG A 19 -7.80 11.08 7.85
N ALA A 20 -8.29 12.00 7.01
CA ALA A 20 -8.20 11.84 5.55
C ALA A 20 -6.76 11.75 5.03
N ARG A 21 -5.78 12.36 5.71
CA ARG A 21 -4.36 12.19 5.38
C ARG A 21 -3.85 10.82 5.81
N ALA A 22 -4.24 10.34 6.99
CA ALA A 22 -3.88 9.00 7.45
C ALA A 22 -4.40 7.92 6.51
N ASP A 23 -5.68 8.01 6.12
CA ASP A 23 -6.33 7.09 5.19
C ASP A 23 -5.59 7.08 3.83
N ARG A 24 -5.27 8.26 3.29
CA ARG A 24 -4.48 8.36 2.04
C ARG A 24 -3.09 7.75 2.18
N TRP A 25 -2.39 8.02 3.28
CA TRP A 25 -1.05 7.45 3.49
C TRP A 25 -1.10 5.93 3.59
N GLN A 26 -2.15 5.36 4.16
CA GLN A 26 -2.37 3.92 4.16
C GLN A 26 -2.54 3.37 2.74
N GLU A 27 -3.35 4.02 1.90
CA GLU A 27 -3.49 3.64 0.48
C GLU A 27 -2.14 3.69 -0.26
N GLU A 28 -1.37 4.77 -0.04
CA GLU A 28 -0.04 4.93 -0.63
C GLU A 28 0.94 3.83 -0.20
N LEU A 29 0.89 3.40 1.07
CA LEU A 29 1.71 2.29 1.57
C LEU A 29 1.35 0.95 0.90
N ILE A 30 0.06 0.66 0.73
CA ILE A 30 -0.41 -0.55 0.05
C ILE A 30 0.05 -0.54 -1.41
N LEU A 31 -0.12 0.59 -2.10
CA LEU A 31 0.32 0.75 -3.49
C LEU A 31 1.83 0.60 -3.63
N LEU A 32 2.60 1.19 -2.71
CA LEU A 32 4.06 1.07 -2.71
C LEU A 32 4.51 -0.38 -2.53
N GLU A 33 3.86 -1.14 -1.63
CA GLU A 33 4.16 -2.56 -1.46
C GLU A 33 3.92 -3.35 -2.74
N GLU A 34 2.79 -3.12 -3.39
CA GLU A 34 2.43 -3.79 -4.63
C GLU A 34 3.38 -3.43 -5.78
N GLU A 35 3.78 -2.16 -5.91
CA GLU A 35 4.76 -1.74 -6.91
C GLU A 35 6.14 -2.37 -6.67
N MET A 36 6.61 -2.42 -5.41
CA MET A 36 7.84 -3.15 -5.08
C MET A 36 7.72 -4.63 -5.47
N ARG A 37 6.61 -5.29 -5.14
CA ARG A 37 6.37 -6.69 -5.51
C ARG A 37 6.41 -6.89 -7.04
N ARG A 38 5.75 -6.02 -7.79
CA ARG A 38 5.71 -6.06 -9.27
C ARG A 38 7.08 -5.88 -9.89
N VAL A 39 7.88 -4.94 -9.39
CA VAL A 39 9.23 -4.69 -9.90
C VAL A 39 10.14 -5.90 -9.69
N LEU A 40 10.07 -6.54 -8.52
CA LEU A 40 10.82 -7.78 -8.26
C LEU A 40 10.36 -8.90 -9.21
N GLN A 41 9.04 -9.07 -9.38
CA GLN A 41 8.50 -10.09 -10.28
C GLN A 41 8.90 -9.84 -11.74
N TYR A 42 8.94 -8.57 -12.16
CA TYR A 42 9.39 -8.17 -13.49
C TYR A 42 10.85 -8.56 -13.72
N CYS A 43 11.77 -8.26 -12.80
CA CYS A 43 13.18 -8.67 -12.98
C CYS A 43 13.34 -10.18 -13.06
N ALA A 44 12.65 -10.94 -12.19
CA ALA A 44 12.70 -12.40 -12.23
C ALA A 44 12.18 -12.95 -13.57
N TRP A 45 11.04 -12.43 -14.03
CA TRP A 45 10.48 -12.79 -15.33
C TRP A 45 11.43 -12.41 -16.48
N LYS A 46 12.02 -11.21 -16.43
CA LYS A 46 12.90 -10.71 -17.50
C LYS A 46 14.20 -11.50 -17.59
N ALA A 47 14.76 -11.90 -16.45
CA ALA A 47 15.91 -12.80 -16.40
C ALA A 47 15.61 -14.13 -17.11
N ASN A 48 14.48 -14.75 -16.79
CA ASN A 48 14.05 -16.00 -17.42
C ASN A 48 13.77 -15.82 -18.92
N TRP A 49 13.19 -14.68 -19.31
CA TRP A 49 12.96 -14.34 -20.70
C TRP A 49 14.27 -14.26 -21.50
N TRP A 50 15.32 -13.67 -20.91
CA TRP A 50 16.64 -13.63 -21.53
C TRP A 50 17.28 -15.03 -21.64
N ASP A 51 17.13 -15.90 -20.63
CA ASP A 51 17.64 -17.27 -20.71
C ASP A 51 17.00 -18.06 -21.86
N GLN A 52 15.69 -17.93 -22.05
CA GLN A 52 14.97 -18.56 -23.16
C GLN A 52 15.40 -18.02 -24.53
N ARG A 53 15.88 -16.77 -24.57
CA ARG A 53 16.24 -16.08 -25.81
C ARG A 53 17.58 -16.53 -26.38
N ARG A 54 18.45 -17.16 -25.58
CA ARG A 54 19.78 -17.66 -26.00
C ARG A 54 19.75 -18.49 -27.27
N TYR A 55 18.69 -19.27 -27.50
CA TYR A 55 18.55 -20.19 -28.64
C TYR A 55 17.41 -19.84 -29.60
N SER A 56 16.83 -18.64 -29.47
CA SER A 56 15.63 -18.27 -30.24
C SER A 56 15.90 -18.03 -31.73
N ARG A 57 17.12 -17.63 -32.12
CA ARG A 57 17.45 -17.28 -33.51
C ARG A 57 18.18 -18.44 -34.19
N LYS A 58 17.55 -19.03 -35.21
CA LYS A 58 18.11 -20.13 -36.03
C LYS A 58 18.67 -19.58 -37.35
N GLY A 59 19.60 -20.32 -37.96
CA GLY A 59 20.16 -19.97 -39.27
C GLY A 59 21.16 -18.81 -39.27
N VAL A 60 21.76 -18.52 -38.12
CA VAL A 60 22.83 -17.51 -37.96
C VAL A 60 24.21 -18.17 -38.03
N SER A 61 25.25 -17.37 -38.32
CA SER A 61 26.63 -17.87 -38.27
C SER A 61 26.99 -18.31 -36.84
N PRO A 62 27.95 -19.24 -36.67
CA PRO A 62 28.38 -19.71 -35.36
C PRO A 62 28.85 -18.57 -34.44
N GLU A 63 29.60 -17.60 -34.99
CA GLU A 63 30.14 -16.46 -34.25
C GLU A 63 29.02 -15.54 -33.74
N LEU A 64 27.99 -15.32 -34.57
CA LEU A 64 26.83 -14.55 -34.16
C LEU A 64 25.99 -15.30 -33.13
N ALA A 65 25.87 -16.62 -33.24
CA ALA A 65 25.17 -17.45 -32.25
C ALA A 65 25.85 -17.36 -30.88
N GLU A 66 27.19 -17.44 -30.85
CA GLU A 66 27.99 -17.28 -29.64
C GLU A 66 27.78 -15.90 -29.01
N GLY A 67 27.87 -14.83 -29.81
CA GLY A 67 27.66 -13.46 -29.32
C GLY A 67 26.25 -13.23 -28.75
N LEU A 68 25.21 -13.77 -29.41
CA LEU A 68 23.83 -13.70 -28.91
C LEU A 68 23.65 -14.47 -27.60
N CYS A 69 24.30 -15.63 -27.46
CA CYS A 69 24.28 -16.41 -26.23
C CYS A 69 24.97 -15.67 -25.08
N ALA A 70 26.14 -15.07 -25.35
CA ALA A 70 26.90 -14.29 -24.38
C ALA A 70 26.10 -13.07 -23.90
N ASP A 71 25.55 -12.27 -24.82
CA ASP A 71 24.73 -11.10 -24.48
C ASP A 71 23.49 -11.50 -23.67
N ALA A 72 22.71 -12.49 -24.14
CA ALA A 72 21.52 -12.95 -23.42
C ALA A 72 21.86 -13.47 -22.00
N THR A 73 23.01 -14.14 -21.84
CA THR A 73 23.50 -14.57 -20.53
C THR A 73 23.86 -13.39 -19.63
N GLU A 74 24.53 -12.37 -20.18
CA GLU A 74 24.88 -11.15 -19.44
C GLU A 74 23.63 -10.38 -19.00
N GLN A 75 22.66 -10.21 -19.90
CA GLN A 75 21.41 -9.52 -19.59
C GLN A 75 20.62 -10.28 -18.51
N ALA A 76 20.52 -11.61 -18.61
CA ALA A 76 19.87 -12.41 -17.57
C ALA A 76 20.57 -12.24 -16.21
N ALA A 77 21.90 -12.25 -16.18
CA ALA A 77 22.66 -12.02 -14.95
C ALA A 77 22.46 -10.61 -14.39
N ARG A 78 22.33 -9.60 -15.25
CA ARG A 78 22.06 -8.22 -14.85
C ARG A 78 20.70 -8.07 -14.19
N GLU A 79 19.66 -8.66 -14.76
CA GLU A 79 18.30 -8.65 -14.18
C GLU A 79 18.27 -9.34 -12.81
N ARG A 80 18.99 -10.46 -12.64
CA ARG A 80 19.14 -11.10 -11.32
C ARG A 80 19.86 -10.20 -10.30
N ARG A 81 20.92 -9.50 -10.71
CA ARG A 81 21.59 -8.53 -9.82
C ARG A 81 20.66 -7.38 -9.39
N TRP A 82 19.82 -6.89 -10.30
CA TRP A 82 18.83 -5.88 -9.95
C TRP A 82 17.80 -6.41 -8.96
N LEU A 83 17.30 -7.63 -9.20
CA LEU A 83 16.42 -8.33 -8.26
C LEU A 83 17.03 -8.36 -6.86
N ASP A 84 18.24 -8.88 -6.71
CA ASP A 84 18.91 -9.01 -5.40
C ASP A 84 19.13 -7.65 -4.73
N LYS A 85 19.54 -6.65 -5.52
CA LYS A 85 19.75 -5.28 -5.03
C LYS A 85 18.45 -4.66 -4.52
N TRP A 86 17.37 -4.78 -5.27
CA TRP A 86 16.07 -4.22 -4.87
C TRP A 86 15.46 -4.98 -3.70
N GLN A 87 15.55 -6.31 -3.67
CA GLN A 87 15.14 -7.10 -2.51
C GLN A 87 15.84 -6.63 -1.24
N SER A 88 17.17 -6.50 -1.30
CA SER A 88 17.98 -6.06 -0.16
C SER A 88 17.63 -4.64 0.28
N MET A 89 17.51 -3.71 -0.68
CA MET A 89 17.18 -2.31 -0.41
C MET A 89 15.79 -2.14 0.19
N TRP A 90 14.81 -2.88 -0.31
CA TRP A 90 13.41 -2.75 0.09
C TRP A 90 13.03 -3.58 1.30
N HIS A 91 13.87 -4.53 1.72
CA HIS A 91 13.59 -5.39 2.86
C HIS A 91 13.16 -4.61 4.11
N ALA A 92 13.93 -3.59 4.51
CA ALA A 92 13.61 -2.79 5.69
C ALA A 92 12.32 -1.96 5.53
N VAL A 93 12.05 -1.44 4.34
CA VAL A 93 10.83 -0.67 4.06
C VAL A 93 9.62 -1.59 4.12
N ARG A 94 9.67 -2.74 3.44
CA ARG A 94 8.58 -3.72 3.43
C ARG A 94 8.27 -4.26 4.83
N GLN A 95 9.30 -4.51 5.65
CA GLN A 95 9.11 -4.92 7.04
C GLN A 95 8.37 -3.84 7.85
N ARG A 96 8.79 -2.57 7.73
CA ARG A 96 8.12 -1.47 8.44
C ARG A 96 6.70 -1.23 7.95
N THR A 97 6.49 -1.23 6.64
CA THR A 97 5.17 -1.09 6.04
C THR A 97 4.23 -2.19 6.51
N ALA A 98 4.68 -3.45 6.56
CA ALA A 98 3.88 -4.55 7.07
C ALA A 98 3.46 -4.37 8.53
N LEU A 99 4.35 -3.85 9.39
CA LEU A 99 4.02 -3.55 10.78
C LEU A 99 2.95 -2.45 10.89
N VAL A 100 3.12 -1.35 10.15
CA VAL A 100 2.16 -0.22 10.15
C VAL A 100 0.81 -0.66 9.61
N LEU A 101 0.78 -1.41 8.50
CA LEU A 101 -0.48 -1.89 7.93
C LEU A 101 -1.18 -2.90 8.84
N ALA A 102 -0.43 -3.75 9.56
CA ALA A 102 -1.02 -4.67 10.53
C ALA A 102 -1.64 -3.94 11.73
N ASP A 103 -0.96 -2.91 12.25
CA ASP A 103 -1.44 -2.08 13.37
C ASP A 103 -2.73 -1.34 12.98
N VAL A 104 -2.77 -0.76 11.77
CA VAL A 104 -3.95 -0.05 11.27
C VAL A 104 -5.15 -0.98 11.05
N LEU A 105 -4.94 -2.24 10.64
CA LEU A 105 -6.05 -3.19 10.50
C LEU A 105 -6.70 -3.52 11.85
N VAL A 106 -5.91 -3.62 12.93
CA VAL A 106 -6.40 -3.81 14.29
C VAL A 106 -7.19 -2.58 14.75
N ASP A 107 -6.68 -1.37 14.51
CA ASP A 107 -7.37 -0.12 14.87
C ASP A 107 -8.72 0.04 14.15
N VAL A 108 -8.84 -0.40 12.88
CA VAL A 108 -10.10 -0.33 12.14
C VAL A 108 -11.12 -1.32 12.68
N GLU A 109 -10.69 -2.54 13.03
CA GLU A 109 -11.56 -3.54 13.66
C GLU A 109 -12.08 -3.04 15.02
N ASP A 110 -11.20 -2.50 15.88
CA ASP A 110 -11.58 -1.95 17.17
C ASP A 110 -12.47 -0.69 17.03
N ALA A 111 -12.22 0.16 16.04
CA ALA A 111 -13.06 1.33 15.78
C ALA A 111 -14.45 0.97 15.24
N MET A 112 -14.60 -0.14 14.50
CA MET A 112 -15.90 -0.65 14.05
C MET A 112 -16.72 -1.27 15.19
N VAL A 113 -16.09 -1.75 16.27
CA VAL A 113 -16.79 -2.22 17.47
C VAL A 113 -17.47 -1.06 18.21
N VAL A 114 -17.05 0.19 17.97
CA VAL A 114 -17.69 1.41 18.51
C VAL A 114 -18.80 1.89 17.57
N GLU A 115 -19.82 1.06 17.31
CA GLU A 115 -21.08 1.51 16.70
C GLU A 115 -22.24 1.56 17.73
N ILE A 116 -22.45 2.78 18.24
CA ILE A 116 -23.74 3.45 18.51
C ILE A 116 -24.63 2.88 19.63
N GLU A 117 -24.41 3.35 20.87
CA GLU A 117 -25.52 3.61 21.81
C GLU A 117 -26.09 5.00 21.47
N GLU A 118 -26.98 5.06 20.47
CA GLU A 118 -27.85 6.22 20.27
C GLU A 118 -29.04 6.05 21.21
N GLU A 119 -28.95 6.64 22.40
CA GLU A 119 -30.07 6.74 23.33
C GLU A 119 -31.06 7.78 22.76
N VAL A 120 -31.97 7.34 21.89
CA VAL A 120 -33.09 8.16 21.43
C VAL A 120 -34.18 8.12 22.49
N ALA A 121 -34.23 9.15 23.33
CA ALA A 121 -35.33 9.37 24.26
C ALA A 121 -36.63 9.68 23.50
N TYR A 122 -37.54 8.70 23.41
CA TYR A 122 -38.95 8.90 23.08
C TYR A 122 -39.80 8.75 24.35
N GLY A 123 -40.60 9.76 24.67
CA GLY A 123 -41.55 9.82 25.80
C GLY A 123 -41.25 11.05 26.66
N GLU A 124 -42.14 12.04 26.80
CA GLU A 124 -43.53 11.91 27.23
C GLU A 124 -44.50 12.70 26.33
N GLU A 125 -45.42 11.99 25.66
CA GLU A 125 -46.77 12.48 25.44
C GLU A 125 -47.63 11.93 26.58
N GLY A 126 -48.19 12.81 27.41
CA GLY A 126 -49.13 12.40 28.45
C GLY A 126 -49.39 13.45 29.52
N GLU A 127 -50.14 14.50 29.19
CA GLU A 127 -51.09 15.07 30.15
C GLU A 127 -52.30 15.62 29.39
N LEU A 128 -53.21 14.70 29.08
CA LEU A 128 -54.62 14.97 28.83
C LEU A 128 -55.28 14.72 30.19
N ASP A 129 -55.43 15.76 31.00
CA ASP A 129 -56.39 15.75 32.09
C ASP A 129 -57.18 17.06 32.12
N ASP A 130 -58.48 16.87 32.25
CA ASP A 130 -59.54 17.83 32.11
C ASP A 130 -59.49 18.92 33.17
N LEU A 131 -59.74 20.19 32.80
CA LEU A 131 -60.20 21.21 33.74
C LEU A 131 -61.32 22.04 33.10
N ASP A 132 -62.51 21.89 33.72
CA ASP A 132 -63.81 22.58 33.57
C ASP A 132 -63.89 23.84 32.68
#